data_AF-A0A0M3AY62-F1
#
_entry.id   AF-A0A0M3AY62-F1
#
_cell.length_a   1.000
_cell.length_b   1.000
_cell.length_c   1.000
_cell.angle_alpha   90.00
_cell.angle_beta   90.00
_cell.angle_gamma   90.00
#
_symmetry.space_group_name_H-M   'P 1'
#
loop_
_entity.id
_entity.type
_entity.pdbx_description
1 polymer ?
#
loop_
_entity_poly.entity_id
_entity_poly.type
_entity_poly.pdbx_seq_one_letter_code
_entity_poly.pdbx_strand_id
1 'polypeptide(L)'
;MTNARVILAEGTGPLEWAMAAGASDDLPVPYAQIMNPYETPLAFLPWLAAHHSVDLWFDDWSEARKREMIAQSAGLSAVYPASPLAALKGTLAGLKRYLAFVDAEIVDRIAHPARFTFGRAILGRAPVHHRSFVAHYLVRVSLEAPANRFQIGRSAFGRAALRPVDLEPLRRVKRAMTIAKIPETQYSVTFAWRRPITVQDGIPIDGSHIVGGWRDRLRLD
;
A
#
# COMPACT_ATOMS: atom_id res chain seq x y z
N MET A 1 -33.91 -7.41 21.49
CA MET A 1 -34.88 -8.42 21.05
C MET A 1 -36.05 -8.35 22.02
N THR A 2 -37.26 -8.11 21.53
CA THR A 2 -38.45 -7.96 22.37
C THR A 2 -38.91 -9.36 22.78
N ASN A 3 -38.86 -9.66 24.07
CA ASN A 3 -39.29 -10.94 24.61
C ASN A 3 -40.75 -11.20 24.21
N ALA A 4 -41.10 -12.40 23.73
CA ALA A 4 -42.49 -12.75 23.38
C ALA A 4 -43.47 -12.48 24.54
N ARG A 5 -42.97 -12.51 25.79
CA ARG A 5 -43.68 -12.08 27.01
C ARG A 5 -44.17 -10.65 27.05
N VAL A 6 -43.54 -9.78 26.29
CA VAL A 6 -43.89 -8.35 26.22
C VAL A 6 -44.94 -8.09 25.12
N ILE A 7 -45.14 -9.04 24.20
CA ILE A 7 -46.03 -8.86 23.04
C ILE A 7 -47.44 -9.40 23.32
N LEU A 8 -47.58 -10.43 24.16
CA LEU A 8 -48.89 -11.02 24.45
C LEU A 8 -49.68 -10.19 25.48
N ALA A 9 -51.01 -10.26 25.39
CA ALA A 9 -51.91 -9.50 26.23
C ALA A 9 -51.96 -10.03 27.68
N GLU A 10 -52.44 -9.21 28.61
CA GLU A 10 -52.44 -9.51 30.06
C GLU A 10 -53.36 -10.69 30.47
N GLY A 11 -54.14 -11.26 29.56
CA GLY A 11 -55.04 -12.41 29.80
C GLY A 11 -54.54 -13.76 29.26
N THR A 12 -53.30 -13.83 28.74
CA THR A 12 -52.79 -15.01 28.02
C THR A 12 -52.55 -16.22 28.93
N GLY A 13 -53.04 -17.38 28.49
CA GLY A 13 -52.99 -18.64 29.22
C GLY A 13 -51.66 -19.42 29.09
N PRO A 14 -51.41 -20.43 29.93
CA PRO A 14 -50.13 -21.17 29.95
C PRO A 14 -49.78 -21.87 28.62
N LEU A 15 -50.78 -22.37 27.88
CA LEU A 15 -50.57 -23.01 26.57
C LEU A 15 -50.13 -21.99 25.51
N GLU A 16 -50.76 -20.83 25.49
CA GLU A 16 -50.43 -19.75 24.54
C GLU A 16 -49.02 -19.23 24.78
N TRP A 17 -48.59 -19.15 26.05
CA TRP A 17 -47.20 -18.87 26.41
C TRP A 17 -46.22 -19.92 25.89
N ALA A 18 -46.56 -21.19 26.01
CA ALA A 18 -45.72 -22.28 25.51
C ALA A 18 -45.64 -22.29 23.98
N MET A 19 -46.75 -22.02 23.29
CA MET A 19 -46.76 -21.89 21.83
C MET A 19 -45.97 -20.68 21.35
N ALA A 20 -46.09 -19.53 22.03
CA ALA A 20 -45.31 -18.33 21.69
C ALA A 20 -43.82 -18.52 21.94
N ALA A 21 -43.43 -19.21 23.02
CA ALA A 21 -42.04 -19.55 23.28
C ALA A 21 -41.48 -20.52 22.22
N GLY A 22 -42.26 -21.50 21.78
CA GLY A 22 -41.87 -22.42 20.70
C GLY A 22 -41.88 -21.80 19.30
N ALA A 23 -42.68 -20.76 19.07
CA ALA A 23 -42.73 -19.99 17.83
C ALA A 23 -41.70 -18.84 17.80
N SER A 24 -41.07 -18.53 18.92
CA SER A 24 -40.02 -17.52 19.01
C SER A 24 -38.71 -18.11 18.50
N ASP A 25 -38.27 -17.65 17.33
CA ASP A 25 -36.96 -18.01 16.77
C ASP A 25 -35.94 -16.93 17.16
N ASP A 26 -35.23 -17.14 18.28
CA ASP A 26 -34.11 -16.31 18.69
C ASP A 26 -32.84 -16.75 17.93
N LEU A 27 -32.82 -16.53 16.62
CA LEU A 27 -31.63 -16.75 15.82
C LEU A 27 -30.66 -15.57 16.03
N PRO A 28 -29.40 -15.83 16.46
CA PRO A 28 -28.42 -14.75 16.57
C PRO A 28 -28.13 -14.20 15.17
N VAL A 29 -28.35 -12.89 14.99
CA VAL A 29 -27.95 -12.16 13.78
C VAL A 29 -26.70 -11.35 14.11
N PRO A 30 -25.48 -11.88 13.92
CA PRO A 30 -24.23 -11.25 14.34
C PRO A 30 -23.80 -10.12 13.39
N TYR A 31 -24.69 -9.17 13.11
CA TYR A 31 -24.43 -8.07 12.17
C TYR A 31 -23.23 -7.22 12.59
N ALA A 32 -23.16 -6.86 13.87
CA ALA A 32 -22.04 -6.07 14.40
C ALA A 32 -20.69 -6.78 14.21
N GLN A 33 -20.65 -8.10 14.40
CA GLN A 33 -19.46 -8.91 14.21
C GLN A 33 -19.06 -8.99 12.72
N ILE A 34 -20.03 -9.13 11.82
CA ILE A 34 -19.78 -9.16 10.38
C ILE A 34 -19.24 -7.81 9.90
N MET A 35 -19.74 -6.70 10.43
CA MET A 35 -19.30 -5.36 10.08
C MET A 35 -17.95 -4.96 10.70
N ASN A 36 -17.47 -5.69 11.71
CA ASN A 36 -16.18 -5.42 12.35
C ASN A 36 -15.03 -6.13 11.61
N PRO A 37 -14.13 -5.42 10.91
CA PRO A 37 -13.07 -6.03 10.09
C PRO A 37 -12.16 -7.02 10.83
N TYR A 38 -11.99 -6.86 12.14
CA TYR A 38 -11.15 -7.75 12.95
C TYR A 38 -11.87 -9.02 13.42
N GLU A 39 -13.20 -9.02 13.46
CA GLU A 39 -14.02 -10.13 13.96
C GLU A 39 -14.82 -10.84 12.86
N THR A 40 -14.94 -10.24 11.67
CA THR A 40 -15.66 -10.83 10.53
C THR A 40 -15.12 -12.22 10.19
N PRO A 41 -15.98 -13.23 9.97
CA PRO A 41 -15.57 -14.50 9.41
C PRO A 41 -14.84 -14.36 8.07
N LEU A 42 -13.85 -15.21 7.80
CA LEU A 42 -12.99 -15.12 6.60
C LEU A 42 -13.78 -15.12 5.28
N ALA A 43 -14.85 -15.92 5.21
CA ALA A 43 -15.69 -16.04 4.02
C ALA A 43 -16.37 -14.72 3.61
N PHE A 44 -16.66 -13.84 4.57
CA PHE A 44 -17.31 -12.56 4.32
C PHE A 44 -16.34 -11.40 4.11
N LEU A 45 -15.05 -11.65 4.30
CA LEU A 45 -14.01 -10.62 4.28
C LEU A 45 -13.91 -9.92 2.90
N PRO A 46 -13.97 -10.62 1.74
CA PRO A 46 -14.00 -9.96 0.42
C PRO A 46 -15.27 -9.12 0.20
N TRP A 47 -16.41 -9.54 0.75
CA TRP A 47 -17.66 -8.79 0.66
C TRP A 47 -17.62 -7.52 1.50
N LEU A 48 -17.02 -7.59 2.68
CA LEU A 48 -16.78 -6.42 3.52
C LEU A 48 -15.78 -5.46 2.86
N ALA A 49 -14.76 -5.98 2.18
CA ALA A 49 -13.84 -5.17 1.39
C ALA A 49 -14.57 -4.40 0.26
N ALA A 50 -15.47 -5.09 -0.45
CA ALA A 50 -16.30 -4.46 -1.47
C ALA A 50 -17.24 -3.39 -0.88
N HIS A 51 -17.85 -3.66 0.29
CA HIS A 51 -18.69 -2.69 0.99
C HIS A 51 -17.94 -1.38 1.31
N HIS A 52 -16.68 -1.46 1.72
CA HIS A 52 -15.84 -0.30 2.01
C HIS A 52 -15.05 0.25 0.81
N SER A 53 -15.39 -0.19 -0.43
CA SER A 53 -14.71 0.26 -1.66
C SER A 53 -13.18 0.10 -1.62
N VAL A 54 -12.67 -1.02 -1.11
CA VAL A 54 -11.23 -1.28 -1.06
C VAL A 54 -10.66 -1.40 -2.48
N ASP A 55 -9.77 -0.49 -2.85
CA ASP A 55 -9.20 -0.46 -4.21
C ASP A 55 -7.97 -1.37 -4.39
N LEU A 56 -7.19 -1.57 -3.32
CA LEU A 56 -5.95 -2.36 -3.36
C LEU A 56 -6.19 -3.70 -2.66
N TRP A 57 -6.22 -4.76 -3.44
CA TRP A 57 -6.48 -6.10 -2.97
C TRP A 57 -5.64 -7.13 -3.72
N PHE A 58 -5.03 -8.05 -2.99
CA PHE A 58 -4.35 -9.21 -3.55
C PHE A 58 -4.73 -10.47 -2.77
N ASP A 59 -4.96 -11.57 -3.49
CA ASP A 59 -5.49 -12.81 -2.90
C ASP A 59 -4.46 -13.57 -2.07
N ASP A 60 -3.18 -13.39 -2.35
CA ASP A 60 -2.05 -14.00 -1.63
C ASP A 60 -1.70 -13.28 -0.32
N TRP A 61 -2.35 -12.16 -0.01
CA TRP A 61 -2.14 -11.47 1.26
C TRP A 61 -2.60 -12.31 2.45
N SER A 62 -1.84 -12.20 3.54
CA SER A 62 -2.20 -12.77 4.83
C SER A 62 -3.53 -12.19 5.33
N GLU A 63 -4.25 -12.97 6.13
CA GLU A 63 -5.54 -12.56 6.68
C GLU A 63 -5.42 -11.25 7.46
N ALA A 64 -4.37 -11.10 8.26
CA ALA A 64 -4.09 -9.87 9.01
C ALA A 64 -3.95 -8.65 8.09
N ARG A 65 -3.23 -8.79 6.96
CA ARG A 65 -3.03 -7.69 6.00
C ARG A 65 -4.35 -7.32 5.31
N LYS A 66 -5.16 -8.30 4.94
CA LYS A 66 -6.49 -8.10 4.35
C LYS A 66 -7.44 -7.38 5.33
N ARG A 67 -7.49 -7.83 6.59
CA ARG A 67 -8.30 -7.18 7.65
C ARG A 67 -7.88 -5.74 7.87
N GLU A 68 -6.57 -5.49 7.94
CA GLU A 68 -6.03 -4.15 8.15
C GLU A 68 -6.33 -3.21 6.97
N MET A 69 -6.29 -3.70 5.73
CA MET A 69 -6.68 -2.92 4.56
C MET A 69 -8.15 -2.47 4.65
N ILE A 70 -9.05 -3.38 5.03
CA ILE A 70 -10.47 -3.07 5.22
C ILE A 70 -10.65 -2.10 6.37
N ALA A 71 -10.00 -2.35 7.52
CA ALA A 71 -10.09 -1.49 8.70
C ALA A 71 -9.62 -0.07 8.41
N GLN A 72 -8.50 0.09 7.69
CA GLN A 72 -8.02 1.42 7.27
C GLN A 72 -8.94 2.09 6.24
N SER A 73 -9.60 1.31 5.38
CA SER A 73 -10.56 1.86 4.42
C SER A 73 -11.85 2.31 5.10
N ALA A 74 -12.30 1.56 6.11
CA ALA A 74 -13.44 1.88 6.97
C ALA A 74 -13.15 2.98 8.01
N GLY A 75 -11.88 3.33 8.25
CA GLY A 75 -11.47 4.28 9.30
C GLY A 75 -11.50 3.70 10.72
N LEU A 76 -11.58 2.37 10.84
CA LEU A 76 -11.64 1.60 12.09
C LEU A 76 -10.31 0.93 12.45
N SER A 77 -9.24 1.22 11.71
CA SER A 77 -7.90 0.68 11.98
C SER A 77 -7.40 1.10 13.35
N ALA A 78 -6.84 0.15 14.09
CA ALA A 78 -6.17 0.41 15.36
C ALA A 78 -4.90 1.25 15.18
N VAL A 79 -4.22 1.15 14.02
CA VAL A 79 -2.99 1.89 13.72
C VAL A 79 -3.30 3.32 13.30
N TYR A 80 -4.38 3.53 12.54
CA TYR A 80 -4.79 4.83 12.03
C TYR A 80 -6.28 5.09 12.30
N PRO A 81 -6.65 5.48 13.53
CA PRO A 81 -8.04 5.71 13.88
C PRO A 81 -8.62 6.93 13.16
N ALA A 82 -9.92 6.85 12.79
CA ALA A 82 -10.70 7.94 12.22
C ALA A 82 -10.13 8.58 10.93
N SER A 83 -9.29 7.84 10.19
CA SER A 83 -8.61 8.33 9.00
C SER A 83 -8.77 7.35 7.84
N PRO A 84 -9.94 7.38 7.15
CA PRO A 84 -10.22 6.43 6.08
C PRO A 84 -9.28 6.63 4.90
N LEU A 85 -8.72 5.53 4.37
CA LEU A 85 -7.75 5.56 3.25
C LEU A 85 -8.29 6.28 2.01
N ALA A 86 -9.58 6.14 1.73
CA ALA A 86 -10.22 6.79 0.59
C ALA A 86 -10.12 8.33 0.66
N ALA A 87 -10.25 8.91 1.86
CA ALA A 87 -10.13 10.36 2.06
C ALA A 87 -8.70 10.89 1.92
N LEU A 88 -7.70 10.00 2.02
CA LEU A 88 -6.29 10.35 1.89
C LEU A 88 -5.74 10.17 0.47
N LYS A 89 -6.55 9.73 -0.49
CA LYS A 89 -6.12 9.65 -1.90
C LYS A 89 -5.65 11.03 -2.39
N GLY A 90 -4.56 11.03 -3.15
CA GLY A 90 -3.85 12.23 -3.61
C GLY A 90 -2.87 12.83 -2.61
N THR A 91 -2.92 12.43 -1.34
CA THR A 91 -2.00 12.92 -0.32
C THR A 91 -0.75 12.04 -0.17
N LEU A 92 0.35 12.62 0.32
CA LEU A 92 1.54 11.83 0.66
C LEU A 92 1.25 10.81 1.77
N ALA A 93 0.43 11.19 2.75
CA ALA A 93 0.09 10.32 3.88
C ALA A 93 -0.64 9.06 3.39
N GLY A 94 -1.63 9.22 2.50
CA GLY A 94 -2.31 8.11 1.85
C GLY A 94 -1.35 7.24 1.04
N LEU A 95 -0.51 7.86 0.20
CA LEU A 95 0.49 7.15 -0.59
C LEU A 95 1.43 6.29 0.28
N LYS A 96 1.93 6.83 1.41
CA LYS A 96 2.75 6.07 2.35
C LYS A 96 2.02 4.86 2.93
N ARG A 97 0.75 5.01 3.29
CA ARG A 97 -0.06 3.91 3.83
C ARG A 97 -0.28 2.82 2.78
N TYR A 98 -0.65 3.18 1.55
CA TYR A 98 -0.79 2.21 0.46
C TYR A 98 0.52 1.45 0.17
N LEU A 99 1.66 2.14 0.21
CA LEU A 99 2.97 1.51 0.01
C LEU A 99 3.37 0.56 1.15
N ALA A 100 2.97 0.85 2.39
CA ALA A 100 3.21 -0.03 3.52
C ALA A 100 2.55 -1.42 3.34
N PHE A 101 1.39 -1.51 2.69
CA PHE A 101 0.75 -2.79 2.36
C PHE A 101 1.51 -3.64 1.32
N VAL A 102 2.42 -3.02 0.58
CA VAL A 102 3.25 -3.64 -0.46
C VAL A 102 4.72 -3.68 -0.04
N ASP A 103 5.00 -3.50 1.26
CA ASP A 103 6.35 -3.59 1.83
C ASP A 103 7.36 -2.63 1.13
N ALA A 104 6.86 -1.46 0.73
CA ALA A 104 7.62 -0.45 -0.01
C ALA A 104 7.71 0.86 0.76
N GLU A 105 8.82 1.58 0.57
CA GLU A 105 9.10 2.82 1.30
C GLU A 105 9.53 3.95 0.35
N ILE A 106 9.01 5.16 0.58
CA ILE A 106 9.45 6.34 -0.16
C ILE A 106 10.74 6.87 0.46
N VAL A 107 11.83 6.85 -0.31
CA VAL A 107 13.14 7.36 0.11
C VAL A 107 13.23 8.87 -0.13
N ASP A 108 12.86 9.30 -1.34
CA ASP A 108 12.92 10.71 -1.73
C ASP A 108 11.79 11.05 -2.71
N ARG A 109 11.41 12.33 -2.76
CA ARG A 109 10.39 12.83 -3.67
C ARG A 109 10.68 14.25 -4.14
N ILE A 110 10.30 14.54 -5.38
CA ILE A 110 10.32 15.89 -5.95
C ILE A 110 8.93 16.16 -6.49
N ALA A 111 8.18 17.04 -5.82
CA ALA A 111 6.85 17.48 -6.26
C ALA A 111 6.96 18.84 -6.97
N HIS A 112 6.41 18.94 -8.18
CA HIS A 112 6.38 20.19 -8.94
C HIS A 112 5.05 20.96 -8.73
N PRO A 113 5.05 22.30 -8.76
CA PRO A 113 6.20 23.19 -8.95
C PRO A 113 7.08 23.23 -7.69
N ALA A 114 8.32 22.77 -7.81
CA ALA A 114 9.29 22.91 -6.74
C ALA A 114 9.72 24.38 -6.74
N ARG A 115 9.57 25.08 -5.61
CA ARG A 115 10.25 26.36 -5.42
C ARG A 115 11.72 26.10 -5.68
N PHE A 116 12.27 26.76 -6.69
CA PHE A 116 13.64 26.64 -7.17
C PHE A 116 14.61 26.55 -5.98
N THR A 117 15.05 25.34 -5.60
CA THR A 117 16.05 25.19 -4.54
C THR A 117 17.39 25.47 -5.18
N PHE A 118 17.94 26.64 -4.86
CA PHE A 118 19.18 27.24 -5.34
C PHE A 118 20.41 26.31 -5.33
N GLY A 119 20.34 25.13 -4.71
CA GLY A 119 21.44 24.16 -4.59
C GLY A 119 21.56 23.10 -5.71
N ARG A 120 20.71 23.12 -6.76
CA ARG A 120 20.77 22.15 -7.88
C ARG A 120 20.90 22.78 -9.28
N ALA A 121 21.22 24.07 -9.35
CA ALA A 121 21.48 24.70 -10.64
C ALA A 121 22.78 24.15 -11.25
N ILE A 122 22.67 23.35 -12.31
CA ILE A 122 23.77 23.19 -13.26
C ILE A 122 23.89 24.53 -13.98
N LEU A 123 25.04 25.20 -13.86
CA LEU A 123 25.33 26.45 -14.58
C LEU A 123 25.04 26.24 -16.08
N GLY A 124 24.07 26.96 -16.63
CA GLY A 124 23.73 26.91 -18.07
C GLY A 124 22.70 25.86 -18.52
N ARG A 125 22.11 25.04 -17.64
CA ARG A 125 20.96 24.18 -17.99
C ARG A 125 19.82 24.34 -17.00
N ALA A 126 18.80 25.09 -17.38
CA ALA A 126 17.47 24.89 -16.80
C ALA A 126 17.01 23.47 -17.19
N PRO A 127 16.43 22.67 -16.27
CA PRO A 127 15.71 21.46 -16.65
C PRO A 127 14.40 21.88 -17.35
N VAL A 128 14.52 22.27 -18.62
CA VAL A 128 13.45 22.86 -19.46
C VAL A 128 12.37 21.83 -19.88
N HIS A 129 12.50 20.55 -19.49
CA HIS A 129 11.54 19.51 -19.88
C HIS A 129 10.97 18.72 -18.68
N HIS A 130 10.64 19.39 -17.58
CA HIS A 130 9.76 18.75 -16.60
C HIS A 130 8.31 18.87 -17.09
N ARG A 131 7.61 17.74 -17.14
CA ARG A 131 6.18 17.72 -17.45
C ARG A 131 5.43 18.39 -16.29
N SER A 132 4.53 19.32 -16.60
CA SER A 132 3.68 19.98 -15.60
C SER A 132 2.90 18.95 -14.77
N PHE A 133 2.76 19.19 -13.47
CA PHE A 133 1.99 18.35 -12.54
C PHE A 133 2.51 16.90 -12.36
N VAL A 134 3.79 16.65 -12.67
CA VAL A 134 4.45 15.39 -12.34
C VAL A 134 5.11 15.46 -10.97
N ALA A 135 4.92 14.44 -10.14
CA ALA A 135 5.75 14.20 -8.96
C ALA A 135 6.68 13.01 -9.22
N HIS A 136 7.98 13.18 -8.94
CA HIS A 136 8.99 12.15 -9.04
C HIS A 136 9.20 11.49 -7.68
N TYR A 137 9.25 10.17 -7.63
CA TYR A 137 9.43 9.38 -6.41
C TYR A 137 10.57 8.38 -6.57
N LEU A 138 11.43 8.30 -5.54
CA LEU A 138 12.38 7.22 -5.34
C LEU A 138 11.79 6.28 -4.30
N VAL A 139 11.47 5.06 -4.72
CA VAL A 139 10.82 4.07 -3.86
C VAL A 139 11.75 2.89 -3.69
N ARG A 140 11.99 2.53 -2.43
CA ARG A 140 12.72 1.32 -2.05
C ARG A 140 11.76 0.16 -1.97
N VAL A 141 12.12 -0.93 -2.64
CA VAL A 141 11.38 -2.19 -2.67
C VAL A 141 12.39 -3.32 -2.60
N SER A 142 12.15 -4.30 -1.75
CA SER A 142 12.96 -5.51 -1.68
C SER A 142 12.54 -6.47 -2.79
N LEU A 143 13.54 -7.03 -3.51
CA LEU A 143 13.33 -8.04 -4.53
C LEU A 143 14.06 -9.31 -4.12
N GLU A 144 13.41 -10.46 -4.31
CA GLU A 144 14.04 -11.75 -4.10
C GLU A 144 14.75 -12.20 -5.38
N ALA A 145 16.05 -12.49 -5.26
CA ALA A 145 16.83 -13.04 -6.36
C ALA A 145 16.80 -14.58 -6.31
N PRO A 146 16.71 -15.26 -7.47
CA PRO A 146 16.74 -16.72 -7.49
C PRO A 146 18.10 -17.24 -6.99
N ALA A 147 18.06 -18.29 -6.16
CA ALA A 147 19.26 -18.99 -5.70
C ALA A 147 20.11 -19.51 -6.87
N ASN A 148 21.43 -19.60 -6.67
CA ASN A 148 22.43 -20.09 -7.64
C ASN A 148 22.64 -19.22 -8.88
N ARG A 149 22.19 -17.96 -8.90
CA ARG A 149 22.61 -16.97 -9.89
C ARG A 149 24.09 -16.63 -9.66
N PHE A 150 24.99 -17.17 -10.49
CA PHE A 150 26.39 -16.77 -10.51
C PHE A 150 26.56 -15.62 -11.50
N GLN A 151 26.75 -14.40 -10.99
CA GLN A 151 26.97 -13.21 -11.79
C GLN A 151 28.39 -12.68 -11.52
N ILE A 152 29.24 -12.66 -12.55
CA ILE A 152 30.55 -12.00 -12.55
C ILE A 152 30.47 -10.79 -13.47
N GLY A 153 30.54 -9.58 -12.90
CA GLY A 153 30.45 -8.34 -13.66
C GLY A 153 29.11 -8.22 -14.41
N ARG A 154 29.18 -8.13 -15.74
CA ARG A 154 27.99 -8.11 -16.63
C ARG A 154 27.59 -9.51 -17.14
N SER A 155 28.41 -10.52 -16.87
CA SER A 155 28.23 -11.88 -17.38
C SER A 155 27.60 -12.75 -16.32
N ALA A 156 26.55 -13.48 -16.66
CA ALA A 156 25.89 -14.40 -15.74
C ALA A 156 25.97 -15.82 -16.32
N PHE A 157 26.43 -16.78 -15.53
CA PHE A 157 26.68 -18.15 -15.97
C PHE A 157 25.70 -19.14 -15.33
N GLY A 158 25.26 -20.14 -16.11
CA GLY A 158 24.38 -21.22 -15.66
C GLY A 158 22.89 -20.98 -15.87
N ARG A 159 22.07 -22.03 -15.73
CA ARG A 159 20.60 -21.96 -15.94
C ARG A 159 19.89 -21.01 -14.95
N ALA A 160 20.40 -20.87 -13.73
CA ALA A 160 19.84 -19.96 -12.72
C ALA A 160 20.12 -18.47 -13.02
N ALA A 161 21.21 -18.15 -13.74
CA ALA A 161 21.49 -16.80 -14.24
C ALA A 161 20.49 -16.34 -15.31
N LEU A 162 19.93 -17.28 -16.08
CA LEU A 162 18.88 -17.02 -17.07
C LEU A 162 17.49 -16.85 -16.44
N ARG A 163 17.31 -17.21 -15.17
CA ARG A 163 16.01 -17.08 -14.50
C ARG A 163 15.73 -15.60 -14.26
N PRO A 164 14.62 -15.05 -14.81
CA PRO A 164 14.28 -13.66 -14.60
C PRO A 164 14.01 -13.41 -13.12
N VAL A 165 14.42 -12.23 -12.63
CA VAL A 165 14.06 -11.77 -11.28
C VAL A 165 12.56 -11.53 -11.24
N ASP A 166 11.90 -11.91 -10.15
CA ASP A 166 10.48 -11.60 -10.00
C ASP A 166 10.29 -10.08 -9.85
N LEU A 167 9.49 -9.52 -10.76
CA LEU A 167 9.19 -8.08 -10.80
C LEU A 167 7.82 -7.77 -10.20
N GLU A 168 7.11 -8.78 -9.68
CA GLU A 168 5.80 -8.60 -9.08
C GLU A 168 5.79 -7.56 -7.95
N PRO A 169 6.79 -7.48 -7.04
CA PRO A 169 6.83 -6.41 -6.04
C PRO A 169 6.83 -5.01 -6.68
N LEU A 170 7.54 -4.82 -7.79
CA LEU A 170 7.54 -3.53 -8.52
C LEU A 170 6.17 -3.24 -9.16
N ARG A 171 5.48 -4.26 -9.67
CA ARG A 171 4.14 -4.10 -10.25
C ARG A 171 3.12 -3.73 -9.19
N ARG A 172 3.17 -4.39 -8.03
CA ARG A 172 2.29 -4.08 -6.89
C ARG A 172 2.49 -2.66 -6.40
N VAL A 173 3.73 -2.20 -6.34
CA VAL A 173 4.03 -0.80 -5.97
C VAL A 173 3.47 0.17 -7.00
N LYS A 174 3.68 -0.07 -8.30
CA LYS A 174 3.06 0.77 -9.35
C LYS A 174 1.54 0.81 -9.22
N ARG A 175 0.90 -0.33 -8.92
CA ARG A 175 -0.55 -0.42 -8.71
C ARG A 175 -1.00 0.37 -7.49
N ALA A 176 -0.32 0.22 -6.35
CA ALA A 176 -0.59 0.98 -5.13
C ALA A 176 -0.44 2.49 -5.33
N MET A 177 0.63 2.93 -6.02
CA MET A 177 0.84 4.34 -6.34
C MET A 177 -0.20 4.88 -7.34
N THR A 178 -0.70 4.03 -8.24
CA THR A 178 -1.76 4.40 -9.19
C THR A 178 -3.12 4.55 -8.51
N ILE A 179 -3.42 3.69 -7.53
CA ILE A 179 -4.65 3.76 -6.72
C ILE A 179 -4.63 4.97 -5.78
N ALA A 180 -3.45 5.23 -5.17
CA ALA A 180 -3.29 6.30 -4.21
C ALA A 180 -3.36 7.69 -4.83
N LYS A 181 -3.08 7.85 -6.14
CA LYS A 181 -3.10 9.15 -6.81
C LYS A 181 -4.49 9.50 -7.33
N ILE A 182 -4.72 10.79 -7.55
CA ILE A 182 -5.90 11.31 -8.26
C ILE A 182 -5.65 11.16 -9.78
N PRO A 183 -6.66 10.86 -10.62
CA PRO A 183 -6.45 10.63 -12.06
C PRO A 183 -5.67 11.72 -12.80
N GLU A 184 -5.81 12.98 -12.40
CA GLU A 184 -5.17 14.15 -13.04
C GLU A 184 -3.68 14.26 -12.69
N THR A 185 -3.22 13.60 -11.62
CA THR A 185 -1.83 13.68 -11.19
C THR A 185 -0.97 12.64 -11.90
N GLN A 186 0.23 13.02 -12.30
CA GLN A 186 1.20 12.11 -12.91
C GLN A 186 2.32 11.78 -11.93
N TYR A 187 2.59 10.49 -11.73
CA TYR A 187 3.72 10.02 -10.92
C TYR A 187 4.78 9.40 -11.81
N SER A 188 6.02 9.84 -11.63
CA SER A 188 7.21 9.20 -12.16
C SER A 188 7.93 8.49 -11.01
N VAL A 189 8.28 7.22 -11.19
CA VAL A 189 8.82 6.39 -10.12
C VAL A 189 10.10 5.72 -10.58
N THR A 190 11.14 5.81 -9.78
CA THR A 190 12.39 5.08 -9.98
C THR A 190 12.64 4.13 -8.83
N PHE A 191 13.03 2.90 -9.17
CA PHE A 191 13.42 1.84 -8.24
C PHE A 191 14.94 1.58 -8.27
N ALA A 192 15.68 2.41 -8.99
CA ALA A 192 17.13 2.24 -9.11
C ALA A 192 17.79 2.55 -7.78
N TRP A 193 18.43 1.54 -7.20
CA TRP A 193 19.11 1.65 -5.90
C TRP A 193 20.53 2.25 -6.01
N ARG A 194 21.09 2.37 -7.22
CA ARG A 194 22.36 3.08 -7.47
C ARG A 194 22.23 4.11 -8.58
N ARG A 195 23.13 5.09 -8.57
CA ARG A 195 23.40 5.99 -9.69
C ARG A 195 24.90 6.09 -9.99
N PRO A 196 25.29 6.50 -11.20
CA PRO A 196 26.66 6.88 -11.49
C PRO A 196 27.10 8.02 -10.55
N ILE A 197 28.35 7.98 -10.11
CA ILE A 197 28.96 9.07 -9.34
C ILE A 197 29.05 10.31 -10.22
N THR A 198 28.65 11.46 -9.69
CA THR A 198 28.73 12.76 -10.35
C THR A 198 29.80 13.63 -9.70
N VAL A 199 30.30 14.64 -10.43
CA VAL A 199 31.32 15.58 -9.92
C VAL A 199 30.80 16.37 -8.70
N GLN A 200 29.49 16.57 -8.60
CA GLN A 200 28.85 17.28 -7.48
C GLN A 200 28.85 16.49 -6.18
N ASP A 201 29.07 15.17 -6.21
CA ASP A 201 29.08 14.34 -5.00
C ASP A 201 30.31 14.57 -4.11
N GLY A 202 31.29 15.37 -4.56
CA GLY A 202 32.43 15.85 -3.75
C GLY A 202 33.32 14.73 -3.20
N ILE A 203 33.45 13.63 -3.96
CA ILE A 203 34.12 12.43 -3.50
C ILE A 203 35.65 12.61 -3.50
N PRO A 204 36.36 12.29 -2.40
CA PRO A 204 37.81 12.43 -2.34
C PRO A 204 38.53 11.44 -3.27
N ILE A 205 39.68 11.86 -3.82
CA ILE A 205 40.50 11.08 -4.75
C ILE A 205 41.47 10.18 -3.96
N ASP A 206 40.94 9.47 -2.97
CA ASP A 206 41.74 8.63 -2.05
C ASP A 206 41.75 7.15 -2.46
N GLY A 207 41.28 6.84 -3.68
CA GLY A 207 41.19 5.47 -4.21
C GLY A 207 40.01 4.64 -3.67
N SER A 208 39.22 5.17 -2.73
CA SER A 208 38.01 4.52 -2.20
C SER A 208 36.88 4.38 -3.23
N HIS A 209 36.89 5.24 -4.25
CA HIS A 209 35.91 5.23 -5.33
C HIS A 209 36.59 5.29 -6.70
N ILE A 210 36.07 4.51 -7.64
CA ILE A 210 36.57 4.45 -9.02
C ILE A 210 35.84 5.53 -9.85
N VAL A 211 36.56 6.21 -10.73
CA VAL A 211 35.98 7.14 -11.72
C VAL A 211 35.03 6.35 -12.64
N GLY A 212 33.78 6.81 -12.75
CA GLY A 212 32.71 6.06 -13.42
C GLY A 212 32.07 4.96 -12.55
N GLY A 213 32.42 4.93 -11.26
CA GLY A 213 31.82 4.06 -10.26
C GLY A 213 30.37 4.41 -9.94
N TRP A 214 29.75 3.57 -9.12
CA TRP A 214 28.35 3.68 -8.72
C TRP A 214 28.22 3.94 -7.23
N ARG A 215 27.31 4.83 -6.85
CA ARG A 215 26.95 5.11 -5.46
C ARG A 215 25.49 4.76 -5.22
N ASP A 216 25.17 4.37 -3.99
CA ASP A 216 23.80 4.12 -3.57
C ASP A 216 22.96 5.39 -3.70
N ARG A 217 21.77 5.23 -4.26
CA ARG A 217 20.85 6.31 -4.54
C ARG A 217 20.05 6.60 -3.28
N LEU A 218 20.44 7.66 -2.59
CA LEU A 218 19.75 8.16 -1.39
C LEU A 218 18.76 9.29 -1.73
N ARG A 219 18.86 9.90 -2.92
CA ARG A 219 18.03 11.01 -3.40
C ARG A 219 17.77 10.93 -4.91
N LEU A 220 16.77 11.64 -5.40
CA LEU A 220 16.28 11.65 -6.78
C LEU A 220 17.09 12.49 -7.78
N ASP A 221 18.14 13.19 -7.34
CA ASP A 221 18.95 14.08 -8.20
C ASP A 221 19.52 13.40 -9.46
#